data_AF-A0A9C6TSX8-F1
#
_entry.id   AF-A0A9C6TSX8-F1
#
_cell.length_a   1.000
_cell.length_b   1.000
_cell.length_c   1.000
_cell.angle_alpha   90.00
_cell.angle_beta   90.00
_cell.angle_gamma   90.00
#
_symmetry.space_group_name_H-M   'P 1'
#
loop_
_entity.id
_entity.type
_entity.pdbx_description
1 polymer ?
#
loop_
_entity_poly.entity_id
_entity_poly.type
_entity_poly.pdbx_seq_one_letter_code
_entity_poly.pdbx_strand_id
1 'polypeptide(L)'
;MSSIEILAQWVDVTVLEEEPLVDTEFITNLRTHHRICTSEEDEPKYELVVPGPEDRVCFGRATEAAPHFFYMYESMVTRLGVFLLFSNFEIAVLRHCRVAPTQLHPNSWGLLKIYQFISHTLDFPTSLRIFFFLFHMTKPFSGQNNKQQWVSFRVIQGQRIFTLFDESFHDFKNYFFKVQAVEGHYPFFLDESSSPRFPLYWLEASSCEKYGLDDLDEVEAAIVEFLREVWGRAPYLDTKKFLQGTPTFVQTQLGSFYFSALFPICDLFLSTCLTFLATNCFLQRWRRRIPVNLTRESRRPRRGPVPELAAPG
;
A
#
# COMPACT_ATOMS: atom_id res chain seq x y z
N MET A 1 20.68 -28.84 2.37
CA MET A 1 20.21 -27.91 3.41
C MET A 1 18.78 -27.53 3.06
N SER A 2 17.87 -27.55 4.02
CA SER A 2 16.50 -27.11 3.78
C SER A 2 16.49 -25.60 3.44
N SER A 3 15.46 -25.12 2.74
CA SER A 3 15.32 -23.68 2.46
C SER A 3 15.34 -22.84 3.74
N ILE A 4 14.82 -23.39 4.85
CA ILE A 4 14.84 -22.77 6.18
C ILE A 4 16.27 -22.63 6.71
N GLU A 5 17.11 -23.67 6.60
CA GLU A 5 18.50 -23.60 7.08
C GLU A 5 19.33 -22.55 6.35
N ILE A 6 19.11 -22.38 5.04
CA ILE A 6 19.77 -21.36 4.23
C ILE A 6 19.28 -19.97 4.66
N LEU A 7 17.96 -19.79 4.78
CA LEU A 7 17.38 -18.51 5.20
C LEU A 7 17.75 -18.15 6.62
N ALA A 8 17.84 -19.11 7.54
CA ALA A 8 18.23 -18.89 8.93
C ALA A 8 19.64 -18.29 9.09
N GLN A 9 20.48 -18.32 8.05
CA GLN A 9 21.78 -17.65 8.07
C GLN A 9 21.64 -16.13 8.12
N TRP A 10 20.61 -15.58 7.47
CA TRP A 10 20.47 -14.13 7.27
C TRP A 10 19.08 -13.58 7.59
N VAL A 11 18.04 -14.41 7.72
CA VAL A 11 16.69 -14.04 8.16
C VAL A 11 16.54 -14.29 9.65
N ASP A 12 15.95 -13.34 10.35
CA ASP A 12 15.70 -13.45 11.78
C ASP A 12 14.65 -14.53 12.11
N VAL A 13 14.81 -15.17 13.26
CA VAL A 13 13.95 -16.28 13.68
C VAL A 13 12.48 -15.85 13.83
N THR A 14 12.24 -14.60 14.23
CA THR A 14 10.87 -14.05 14.39
C THR A 14 10.13 -13.88 13.06
N VAL A 15 10.81 -13.99 11.92
CA VAL A 15 10.18 -14.07 10.59
C VAL A 15 9.98 -15.54 10.19
N LEU A 16 10.93 -16.40 10.54
CA LEU A 16 10.92 -17.83 10.21
C LEU A 16 9.92 -18.63 11.06
N GLU A 17 9.46 -18.10 12.18
CA GLU A 17 8.40 -18.70 13.01
C GLU A 17 6.99 -18.32 12.53
N GLU A 18 6.85 -17.39 11.58
CA GLU A 18 5.55 -16.92 11.12
C GLU A 18 4.97 -17.87 10.06
N GLU A 19 4.04 -18.70 10.50
CA GLU A 19 3.31 -19.64 9.63
C GLU A 19 2.08 -18.97 8.98
N PRO A 20 1.69 -19.40 7.77
CA PRO A 20 0.51 -18.85 7.11
C PRO A 20 -0.78 -19.32 7.80
N LEU A 21 -1.66 -18.37 8.13
CA LEU A 21 -3.01 -18.62 8.66
C LEU A 21 -4.09 -18.33 7.59
N VAL A 22 -3.75 -18.59 6.33
CA VAL A 22 -4.59 -18.34 5.16
C VAL A 22 -5.00 -19.67 4.54
N ASP A 23 -6.27 -19.81 4.21
CA ASP A 23 -6.82 -20.97 3.52
C ASP A 23 -7.60 -20.57 2.24
N THR A 24 -8.19 -21.55 1.57
CA THR A 24 -8.96 -21.32 0.34
C THR A 24 -10.19 -20.44 0.56
N GLU A 25 -10.85 -20.57 1.72
CA GLU A 25 -12.02 -19.76 2.06
C GLU A 25 -11.61 -18.30 2.27
N PHE A 26 -10.48 -18.06 2.91
CA PHE A 26 -9.89 -16.74 3.08
C PHE A 26 -9.60 -16.08 1.74
N ILE A 27 -8.93 -16.76 0.81
CA ILE A 27 -8.65 -16.22 -0.53
C ILE A 27 -9.94 -15.91 -1.30
N THR A 28 -10.93 -16.79 -1.18
CA THR A 28 -12.25 -16.61 -1.80
C THR A 28 -12.97 -15.38 -1.24
N ASN A 29 -12.97 -15.22 0.09
CA ASN A 29 -13.53 -14.04 0.75
C ASN A 29 -12.80 -12.77 0.35
N LEU A 30 -11.47 -12.80 0.30
CA LEU A 30 -10.63 -11.68 -0.11
C LEU A 30 -11.00 -11.20 -1.52
N ARG A 31 -11.09 -12.12 -2.50
CA ARG A 31 -11.50 -11.79 -3.88
C ARG A 31 -12.95 -11.32 -4.00
N THR A 32 -13.84 -11.85 -3.17
CA THR A 32 -15.28 -11.55 -3.25
C THR A 32 -15.59 -10.16 -2.68
N HIS A 33 -14.91 -9.76 -1.59
CA HIS A 33 -15.25 -8.54 -0.85
C HIS A 33 -14.30 -7.38 -1.11
N HIS A 34 -13.12 -7.65 -1.67
CA HIS A 34 -12.11 -6.63 -1.92
C HIS A 34 -11.69 -6.60 -3.38
N ARG A 35 -11.51 -5.40 -3.90
CA ARG A 35 -10.93 -5.20 -5.23
C ARG A 35 -9.42 -5.46 -5.14
N ILE A 36 -8.94 -6.48 -5.84
CA ILE A 36 -7.53 -6.88 -5.81
C ILE A 36 -6.73 -6.16 -6.89
N CYS A 37 -7.16 -6.24 -8.15
CA CYS A 37 -6.55 -5.52 -9.28
C CYS A 37 -7.43 -4.35 -9.73
N THR A 38 -6.81 -3.38 -10.40
CA THR A 38 -7.54 -2.26 -11.04
C THR A 38 -7.76 -2.45 -12.54
N SER A 39 -7.19 -3.51 -13.14
CA SER A 39 -7.23 -3.80 -14.58
C SER A 39 -7.95 -5.12 -14.83
N GLU A 40 -9.04 -5.07 -15.58
CA GLU A 40 -9.76 -6.27 -16.04
C GLU A 40 -8.91 -7.09 -17.02
N GLU A 41 -8.00 -6.44 -17.74
CA GLU A 41 -7.08 -7.11 -18.68
C GLU A 41 -6.04 -7.96 -17.95
N ASP A 42 -5.54 -7.47 -16.81
CA ASP A 42 -4.48 -8.15 -16.05
C ASP A 42 -5.00 -9.10 -14.98
N GLU A 43 -6.27 -8.99 -14.59
CA GLU A 43 -6.94 -9.89 -13.64
C GLU A 43 -6.78 -11.39 -14.00
N PRO A 44 -6.94 -11.85 -15.26
CA PRO A 44 -6.74 -13.25 -15.61
C PRO A 44 -5.26 -13.69 -15.67
N LYS A 45 -4.30 -12.76 -15.59
CA LYS A 45 -2.87 -13.06 -15.76
C LYS A 45 -2.19 -13.54 -14.47
N TYR A 46 -2.88 -13.46 -13.34
CA TYR A 46 -2.38 -13.91 -12.03
C TYR A 46 -3.45 -14.68 -11.24
N GLU A 47 -2.98 -15.51 -10.32
CA GLU A 47 -3.80 -16.20 -9.35
C GLU A 47 -3.35 -15.91 -7.92
N LEU A 48 -4.30 -15.95 -6.99
CA LEU A 48 -4.02 -15.90 -5.56
C LEU A 48 -3.94 -17.33 -5.05
N VAL A 49 -2.77 -17.72 -4.55
CA VAL A 49 -2.49 -19.09 -4.10
C VAL A 49 -2.27 -19.10 -2.60
N VAL A 50 -2.91 -20.06 -1.95
CA VAL A 50 -2.73 -20.35 -0.52
C VAL A 50 -1.29 -20.83 -0.30
N PRO A 51 -0.51 -20.20 0.58
CA PRO A 51 0.81 -20.72 0.93
C PRO A 51 0.69 -22.11 1.56
N GLY A 52 1.67 -22.99 1.30
CA GLY A 52 1.75 -24.27 1.98
C GLY A 52 2.04 -24.08 3.48
N PRO A 53 1.73 -25.05 4.35
CA PRO A 53 1.92 -24.93 5.80
C PRO A 53 3.38 -24.67 6.19
N GLU A 54 4.33 -25.18 5.40
CA GLU A 54 5.76 -25.00 5.60
C GLU A 54 6.32 -23.72 4.96
N ASP A 55 5.51 -22.99 4.18
CA ASP A 55 5.98 -21.74 3.58
C ASP A 55 6.21 -20.70 4.67
N ARG A 56 7.27 -19.90 4.49
CA ARG A 56 7.46 -18.65 5.23
C ARG A 56 7.37 -17.48 4.27
N VAL A 57 6.93 -16.34 4.78
CA VAL A 57 6.72 -15.11 3.99
C VAL A 57 7.98 -14.61 3.25
N CYS A 58 9.17 -15.09 3.65
CA CYS A 58 10.45 -14.78 3.04
C CYS A 58 10.93 -15.80 1.98
N PHE A 59 10.17 -16.86 1.72
CA PHE A 59 10.58 -17.91 0.79
C PHE A 59 10.59 -17.44 -0.67
N GLY A 60 11.60 -17.91 -1.40
CA GLY A 60 11.67 -17.79 -2.85
C GLY A 60 11.01 -18.96 -3.59
N ARG A 61 11.11 -18.96 -4.92
CA ARG A 61 10.78 -20.15 -5.71
C ARG A 61 11.71 -21.31 -5.36
N ALA A 62 11.16 -22.53 -5.37
CA ALA A 62 11.91 -23.73 -5.04
C ALA A 62 12.97 -24.07 -6.11
N THR A 63 12.67 -23.81 -7.38
CA THR A 63 13.55 -24.06 -8.53
C THR A 63 13.36 -22.98 -9.58
N GLU A 64 14.32 -22.87 -10.50
CA GLU A 64 14.24 -21.95 -11.65
C GLU A 64 13.08 -22.29 -12.61
N ALA A 65 12.65 -23.55 -12.65
CA ALA A 65 11.52 -24.01 -13.46
C ALA A 65 10.15 -23.74 -12.81
N ALA A 66 10.11 -23.44 -11.51
CA ALA A 66 8.86 -23.14 -10.82
C ALA A 66 8.33 -21.74 -11.24
N PRO A 67 7.01 -21.57 -11.33
CA PRO A 67 6.40 -20.28 -11.67
C PRO A 67 6.87 -19.16 -10.74
N HIS A 68 7.05 -17.96 -11.31
CA HIS A 68 7.29 -16.77 -10.52
C HIS A 68 6.06 -16.41 -9.69
N PHE A 69 6.31 -16.00 -8.45
CA PHE A 69 5.31 -15.48 -7.53
C PHE A 69 5.97 -14.46 -6.62
N PHE A 70 5.16 -13.66 -5.92
CA PHE A 70 5.60 -12.90 -4.76
C PHE A 70 4.52 -12.99 -3.67
N TYR A 71 4.90 -12.74 -2.42
CA TYR A 71 3.94 -12.69 -1.32
C TYR A 71 3.34 -11.30 -1.17
N MET A 72 2.10 -11.23 -0.71
CA MET A 72 1.42 -10.00 -0.30
C MET A 72 0.65 -10.25 1.00
N TYR A 73 0.57 -9.25 1.89
CA TYR A 73 -0.29 -9.34 3.07
C TYR A 73 -1.73 -8.97 2.71
N GLU A 74 -2.70 -9.61 3.36
CA GLU A 74 -4.11 -9.23 3.26
C GLU A 74 -4.32 -7.76 3.62
N SER A 75 -3.68 -7.29 4.69
CA SER A 75 -3.83 -5.91 5.15
C SER A 75 -3.38 -4.85 4.14
N MET A 76 -2.49 -5.20 3.21
CA MET A 76 -2.13 -4.31 2.10
C MET A 76 -3.35 -4.01 1.23
N VAL A 77 -4.18 -5.03 0.96
CA VAL A 77 -5.43 -4.87 0.20
C VAL A 77 -6.51 -4.24 1.07
N THR A 78 -6.81 -4.85 2.22
CA THR A 78 -8.05 -4.57 2.96
C THR A 78 -8.00 -3.31 3.82
N ARG A 79 -6.81 -2.94 4.31
CA ARG A 79 -6.62 -1.79 5.20
C ARG A 79 -5.95 -0.60 4.51
N LEU A 80 -4.99 -0.88 3.63
CA LEU A 80 -4.10 0.13 3.05
C LEU A 80 -4.47 0.54 1.61
N GLY A 81 -5.35 -0.19 0.93
CA GLY A 81 -5.74 0.13 -0.44
C GLY A 81 -4.61 -0.03 -1.46
N VAL A 82 -3.72 -0.99 -1.23
CA VAL A 82 -2.72 -1.43 -2.21
C VAL A 82 -3.41 -2.39 -3.17
N PHE A 83 -3.30 -2.12 -4.46
CA PHE A 83 -3.87 -2.95 -5.52
C PHE A 83 -2.76 -3.65 -6.30
N LEU A 84 -3.08 -4.83 -6.86
CA LEU A 84 -2.28 -5.46 -7.89
C LEU A 84 -2.32 -4.65 -9.18
N LEU A 85 -1.23 -4.77 -9.94
CA LEU A 85 -0.59 -3.68 -10.68
C LEU A 85 -0.01 -2.60 -9.77
N PHE A 86 1.19 -2.87 -9.25
CA PHE A 86 1.98 -1.81 -8.62
C PHE A 86 2.27 -0.71 -9.64
N SER A 87 2.07 0.53 -9.21
CA SER A 87 2.42 1.72 -9.96
C SER A 87 3.93 1.78 -10.22
N ASN A 88 4.34 2.54 -11.24
CA ASN A 88 5.75 2.75 -11.53
C ASN A 88 6.53 3.30 -10.32
N PHE A 89 5.88 4.12 -9.49
CA PHE A 89 6.47 4.63 -8.25
C PHE A 89 6.68 3.51 -7.21
N GLU A 90 5.67 2.68 -6.93
CA GLU A 90 5.81 1.55 -5.99
C GLU A 90 6.89 0.56 -6.46
N ILE A 91 6.92 0.25 -7.76
CA ILE A 91 7.97 -0.57 -8.37
C ILE A 91 9.35 0.09 -8.20
N ALA A 92 9.46 1.39 -8.45
CA ALA A 92 10.72 2.12 -8.28
C ALA A 92 11.21 2.11 -6.83
N VAL A 93 10.32 2.28 -5.85
CA VAL A 93 10.65 2.17 -4.41
C VAL A 93 11.16 0.78 -4.06
N LEU A 94 10.47 -0.29 -4.48
CA LEU A 94 10.89 -1.68 -4.21
C LEU A 94 12.25 -1.99 -4.82
N ARG A 95 12.51 -1.52 -6.05
CA ARG A 95 13.82 -1.66 -6.72
C ARG A 95 14.91 -0.87 -6.02
N HIS A 96 14.64 0.39 -5.68
CA HIS A 96 15.60 1.29 -5.06
C HIS A 96 16.05 0.75 -3.69
N CYS A 97 15.11 0.23 -2.90
CA CYS A 97 15.40 -0.39 -1.60
C CYS A 97 15.90 -1.83 -1.68
N ARG A 98 15.79 -2.48 -2.84
CA ARG A 98 16.03 -3.91 -3.07
C ARG A 98 15.23 -4.80 -2.10
N VAL A 99 13.93 -4.57 -2.00
CA VAL A 99 13.05 -5.27 -1.04
C VAL A 99 11.85 -5.90 -1.73
N ALA A 100 11.43 -7.05 -1.23
CA ALA A 100 10.17 -7.67 -1.64
C ALA A 100 8.96 -6.94 -1.06
N PRO A 101 7.76 -7.10 -1.65
CA PRO A 101 6.56 -6.44 -1.13
C PRO A 101 6.27 -6.73 0.34
N THR A 102 6.44 -7.98 0.78
CA THR A 102 6.23 -8.40 2.18
C THR A 102 7.42 -8.17 3.10
N GLN A 103 8.60 -7.85 2.55
CA GLN A 103 9.75 -7.42 3.33
C GLN A 103 9.54 -6.01 3.87
N LEU A 104 8.75 -5.19 3.16
CA LEU A 104 8.34 -3.88 3.61
C LEU A 104 7.16 -3.98 4.60
N HIS A 105 7.33 -3.38 5.78
CA HIS A 105 6.30 -3.38 6.83
C HIS A 105 5.03 -2.63 6.39
N PRO A 106 3.80 -3.08 6.76
CA PRO A 106 2.55 -2.47 6.31
C PRO A 106 2.43 -0.95 6.54
N ASN A 107 2.91 -0.42 7.68
CA ASN A 107 2.94 1.04 7.88
C ASN A 107 3.70 1.80 6.78
N SER A 108 4.75 1.20 6.24
CA SER A 108 5.54 1.79 5.17
C SER A 108 4.77 1.81 3.86
N TRP A 109 4.00 0.75 3.57
CA TRP A 109 3.02 0.76 2.49
C TRP A 109 1.98 1.88 2.68
N GLY A 110 1.51 2.11 3.91
CA GLY A 110 0.66 3.26 4.23
C GLY A 110 1.30 4.60 3.85
N LEU A 111 2.58 4.80 4.17
CA LEU A 111 3.33 6.01 3.79
C LEU A 111 3.46 6.17 2.27
N LEU A 112 3.69 5.08 1.53
CA LEU A 112 3.70 5.08 0.06
C LEU A 112 2.35 5.55 -0.47
N LYS A 113 1.25 4.96 0.03
CA LYS A 113 -0.09 5.27 -0.46
C LYS A 113 -0.49 6.70 -0.16
N ILE A 114 -0.21 7.24 1.03
CA ILE A 114 -0.55 8.64 1.32
C ILE A 114 0.32 9.61 0.52
N TYR A 115 1.61 9.33 0.34
CA TYR A 115 2.47 10.17 -0.49
C TYR A 115 1.97 10.23 -1.94
N GLN A 116 1.64 9.08 -2.53
CA GLN A 116 1.03 9.02 -3.86
C GLN A 116 -0.32 9.75 -3.91
N PHE A 117 -1.13 9.58 -2.87
CA PHE A 117 -2.43 10.23 -2.78
C PHE A 117 -2.30 11.75 -2.78
N ILE A 118 -1.42 12.31 -1.94
CA ILE A 118 -1.18 13.76 -1.86
C ILE A 118 -0.55 14.28 -3.16
N SER A 119 0.45 13.58 -3.70
CA SER A 119 1.10 13.97 -4.97
C SER A 119 0.08 14.09 -6.10
N HIS A 120 -0.77 13.07 -6.29
CA HIS A 120 -1.82 13.13 -7.30
C HIS A 120 -2.90 14.17 -7.03
N THR A 121 -3.20 14.44 -5.76
CA THR A 121 -4.25 15.39 -5.39
C THR A 121 -3.82 16.83 -5.58
N LEU A 122 -2.54 17.13 -5.32
CA LEU A 122 -1.93 18.43 -5.52
C LEU A 122 -1.34 18.61 -6.93
N ASP A 123 -1.46 17.60 -7.79
CA ASP A 123 -0.92 17.58 -9.15
C ASP A 123 0.62 17.73 -9.20
N PHE A 124 1.31 17.17 -8.20
CA PHE A 124 2.76 17.10 -8.15
C PHE A 124 3.27 15.78 -8.76
N PRO A 125 4.47 15.79 -9.38
CA PRO A 125 5.16 14.55 -9.73
C PRO A 125 5.36 13.67 -8.50
N THR A 126 4.99 12.38 -8.60
CA THR A 126 5.25 11.40 -7.55
C THR A 126 6.73 10.99 -7.61
N SER A 127 7.59 11.81 -7.01
CA SER A 127 9.05 11.68 -7.05
C SER A 127 9.59 10.67 -6.04
N LEU A 128 10.50 9.81 -6.51
CA LEU A 128 11.29 8.91 -5.68
C LEU A 128 12.20 9.69 -4.71
N ARG A 129 12.82 10.78 -5.18
CA ARG A 129 13.77 11.56 -4.39
C ARG A 129 13.08 12.32 -3.27
N ILE A 130 11.94 12.95 -3.54
CA ILE A 130 11.12 13.59 -2.49
C ILE A 130 10.70 12.55 -1.44
N PHE A 131 10.28 11.36 -1.87
CA PHE A 131 9.89 10.31 -0.92
C PHE A 131 11.04 9.94 0.01
N PHE A 132 12.24 9.67 -0.52
CA PHE A 132 13.39 9.29 0.30
C PHE A 132 14.12 10.46 0.95
N PHE A 133 13.81 11.70 0.56
CA PHE A 133 14.11 12.89 1.34
C PHE A 133 13.25 12.89 2.60
N LEU A 134 11.93 12.65 2.51
CA LEU A 134 11.02 12.68 3.67
C LEU A 134 11.15 11.46 4.61
N PHE A 135 11.49 10.29 4.04
CA PHE A 135 11.50 9.02 4.76
C PHE A 135 12.79 8.25 4.57
N HIS A 136 13.37 7.78 5.67
CA HIS A 136 14.50 6.86 5.62
C HIS A 136 14.06 5.41 5.84
N MET A 137 14.65 4.51 5.06
CA MET A 137 14.55 3.08 5.34
C MET A 137 15.34 2.74 6.61
N THR A 138 14.69 1.99 7.49
CA THR A 138 15.26 1.49 8.74
C THR A 138 15.05 -0.02 8.81
N LYS A 139 15.94 -0.69 9.52
CA LYS A 139 15.84 -2.11 9.85
C LYS A 139 15.55 -2.18 11.36
N PRO A 140 14.27 -2.10 11.78
CA PRO A 140 13.92 -1.79 13.16
C PRO A 140 14.51 -2.71 14.24
N PHE A 141 14.92 -3.95 13.94
CA PHE A 141 15.64 -4.79 14.90
C PHE A 141 16.60 -5.77 14.21
N SER A 142 17.76 -5.28 13.76
CA SER A 142 18.94 -6.14 13.73
C SER A 142 19.48 -6.23 15.16
N GLY A 143 19.03 -7.21 15.94
CA GLY A 143 19.67 -7.54 17.22
C GLY A 143 21.15 -7.94 17.05
N GLN A 144 21.78 -8.48 18.10
CA GLN A 144 23.22 -8.84 18.14
C GLN A 144 23.75 -9.70 16.96
N ASN A 145 22.86 -10.28 16.14
CA ASN A 145 23.21 -11.25 15.09
C ASN A 145 23.14 -10.68 13.65
N ASN A 146 22.82 -9.39 13.47
CA ASN A 146 22.76 -8.71 12.17
C ASN A 146 21.82 -9.38 11.12
N LYS A 147 20.81 -10.12 11.56
CA LYS A 147 19.85 -10.79 10.69
C LYS A 147 18.74 -9.84 10.25
N GLN A 148 18.19 -10.11 9.06
CA GLN A 148 17.19 -9.32 8.38
C GLN A 148 15.79 -9.62 8.93
N GLN A 149 15.08 -8.55 9.27
CA GLN A 149 13.65 -8.53 9.57
C GLN A 149 12.91 -7.67 8.54
N TRP A 150 11.61 -7.42 8.78
CA TRP A 150 10.86 -6.40 8.05
C TRP A 150 11.60 -5.06 8.06
N VAL A 151 11.66 -4.42 6.89
CA VAL A 151 12.17 -3.06 6.76
C VAL A 151 11.02 -2.07 6.94
N SER A 152 11.32 -0.90 7.50
CA SER A 152 10.32 0.13 7.74
C SER A 152 10.81 1.49 7.28
N PHE A 153 9.94 2.26 6.63
CA PHE A 153 10.18 3.67 6.41
C PHE A 153 9.86 4.45 7.69
N ARG A 154 10.77 5.37 8.03
CA ARG A 154 10.64 6.24 9.19
C ARG A 154 10.80 7.67 8.72
N VAL A 155 9.91 8.52 9.22
CA VAL A 155 9.99 9.96 9.04
C VAL A 155 11.30 10.46 9.65
N ILE A 156 12.02 11.30 8.90
CA ILE A 156 13.23 11.95 9.40
C ILE A 156 12.83 13.04 10.41
N GLN A 157 13.60 13.17 11.50
CA GLN A 157 13.39 14.24 12.49
C GLN A 157 13.39 15.61 11.79
N GLY A 158 12.39 16.44 12.10
CA GLY A 158 12.21 17.76 11.49
C GLY A 158 11.56 17.76 10.08
N GLN A 159 11.27 16.59 9.52
CA GLN A 159 10.61 16.44 8.21
C GLN A 159 9.23 15.77 8.30
N ARG A 160 8.62 15.78 9.49
CA ARG A 160 7.34 15.11 9.72
C ARG A 160 6.21 15.87 9.06
N ILE A 161 5.57 15.19 8.12
CA ILE A 161 4.39 15.68 7.37
C ILE A 161 3.22 14.72 7.56
N PHE A 162 3.52 13.42 7.72
CA PHE A 162 2.54 12.35 7.86
C PHE A 162 2.63 11.68 9.23
N THR A 163 1.49 11.20 9.74
CA THR A 163 1.48 10.22 10.83
C THR A 163 1.75 8.82 10.30
N LEU A 164 2.02 7.85 11.18
CA LEU A 164 1.90 6.45 10.79
C LEU A 164 0.43 6.12 10.49
N PHE A 165 0.21 5.07 9.69
CA PHE A 165 -1.13 4.54 9.49
C PHE A 165 -1.67 3.90 10.77
N ASP A 166 -0.82 3.16 11.47
CA ASP A 166 -1.09 2.62 12.79
C ASP A 166 0.13 2.82 13.67
N GLU A 167 -0.03 3.31 14.90
CA GLU A 167 1.10 3.47 15.83
C GLU A 167 1.72 2.11 16.14
N SER A 168 0.90 1.06 16.14
CA SER A 168 1.31 -0.31 16.36
C SER A 168 0.54 -1.25 15.43
N PHE A 169 1.13 -1.55 14.28
CA PHE A 169 0.51 -2.41 13.28
C PHE A 169 0.69 -3.88 13.68
N HIS A 170 -0.34 -4.46 14.28
CA HIS A 170 -0.35 -5.85 14.72
C HIS A 170 -1.03 -6.78 13.70
N ASP A 171 -0.91 -8.09 13.96
CA ASP A 171 -1.73 -9.15 13.35
C ASP A 171 -1.73 -9.20 11.81
N PHE A 172 -0.56 -8.99 11.21
CA PHE A 172 -0.41 -9.06 9.75
C PHE A 172 0.49 -10.19 9.26
N LYS A 173 1.43 -10.64 10.10
CA LYS A 173 2.58 -11.44 9.67
C LYS A 173 2.20 -12.82 9.16
N ASN A 174 1.12 -13.40 9.68
CA ASN A 174 0.62 -14.72 9.31
C ASN A 174 -0.44 -14.67 8.19
N TYR A 175 -0.94 -13.47 7.85
CA TYR A 175 -2.01 -13.27 6.87
C TYR A 175 -1.42 -12.84 5.53
N PHE A 176 -0.63 -13.72 4.92
CA PHE A 176 -0.02 -13.53 3.60
C PHE A 176 -0.48 -14.59 2.60
N PHE A 177 -0.46 -14.23 1.32
CA PHE A 177 -0.81 -15.11 0.21
C PHE A 177 0.16 -14.93 -0.96
N LYS A 178 0.23 -15.91 -1.85
CA LYS A 178 1.04 -15.83 -3.07
C LYS A 178 0.24 -15.17 -4.18
N VAL A 179 0.87 -14.24 -4.89
CA VAL A 179 0.42 -13.76 -6.20
C VAL A 179 1.30 -14.47 -7.22
N GLN A 180 0.74 -15.42 -7.95
CA GLN A 180 1.46 -16.29 -8.87
C GLN A 180 0.99 -16.05 -10.30
N ALA A 181 1.88 -16.25 -11.27
CA ALA A 181 1.54 -16.18 -12.68
C ALA A 181 0.63 -17.34 -13.07
N VAL A 182 -0.45 -17.08 -13.80
CA VAL A 182 -1.25 -18.16 -14.40
C VAL A 182 -0.47 -18.77 -15.55
N GLU A 183 -0.46 -20.09 -15.66
CA GLU A 183 0.20 -20.80 -16.75
C GLU A 183 -0.29 -20.32 -18.12
N GLY A 184 0.64 -20.07 -19.06
CA GLY A 184 0.33 -19.56 -20.39
C GLY A 184 0.00 -18.07 -20.45
N HIS A 185 -0.02 -17.35 -19.32
CA HIS A 185 -0.20 -15.91 -19.27
C HIS A 185 1.09 -15.20 -18.87
N TYR A 186 1.23 -13.98 -19.40
CA TYR A 186 2.35 -13.12 -19.09
C TYR A 186 1.97 -12.14 -17.95
N PRO A 187 2.47 -12.32 -16.72
CA PRO A 187 2.02 -11.55 -15.57
C PRO A 187 2.63 -10.14 -15.53
N PHE A 188 1.93 -9.20 -14.88
CA PHE A 188 2.34 -7.80 -14.80
C PHE A 188 3.65 -7.54 -14.05
N PHE A 189 4.12 -8.50 -13.25
CA PHE A 189 5.31 -8.39 -12.40
C PHE A 189 6.58 -8.91 -13.08
N LEU A 190 6.49 -9.38 -14.33
CA LEU A 190 7.63 -9.70 -15.20
C LEU A 190 7.77 -8.64 -16.31
N ASP A 191 8.99 -8.45 -16.81
CA ASP A 191 9.33 -7.60 -17.94
C ASP A 191 9.53 -8.41 -19.24
N GLU A 192 9.70 -7.74 -20.38
CA GLU A 192 9.67 -8.40 -21.70
C GLU A 192 10.71 -9.53 -21.83
N SER A 193 11.75 -9.52 -21.00
CA SER A 193 12.78 -10.56 -20.90
C SER A 193 12.42 -11.71 -19.96
N SER A 194 11.17 -11.74 -19.45
CA SER A 194 10.71 -12.61 -18.36
C SER A 194 11.43 -12.38 -17.03
N SER A 195 12.07 -11.21 -16.85
CA SER A 195 12.75 -10.87 -15.61
C SER A 195 11.82 -10.13 -14.64
N PRO A 196 11.98 -10.30 -13.32
CA PRO A 196 11.18 -9.55 -12.36
C PRO A 196 11.31 -8.03 -12.47
N ARG A 197 10.18 -7.32 -12.54
CA ARG A 197 10.17 -5.84 -12.57
C ARG A 197 10.61 -5.21 -11.27
N PHE A 198 10.47 -5.94 -10.16
CA PHE A 198 10.90 -5.60 -8.81
C PHE A 198 11.30 -6.90 -8.07
N PRO A 199 12.02 -6.84 -6.94
CA PRO A 199 12.34 -8.04 -6.15
C PRO A 199 11.07 -8.78 -5.71
N LEU A 200 10.86 -10.01 -6.20
CA LEU A 200 9.69 -10.82 -5.84
C LEU A 200 9.86 -11.52 -4.48
N TYR A 201 11.10 -11.79 -4.10
CA TYR A 201 11.49 -12.55 -2.92
C TYR A 201 12.36 -11.70 -2.01
N TRP A 202 12.41 -12.05 -0.71
CA TRP A 202 13.21 -11.31 0.25
C TRP A 202 14.69 -11.38 -0.13
N LEU A 203 15.39 -10.26 0.05
CA LEU A 203 16.83 -10.15 -0.19
C LEU A 203 17.56 -9.83 1.11
N GLU A 204 18.72 -10.45 1.30
CA GLU A 204 19.62 -10.22 2.43
C GLU A 204 20.13 -8.76 2.44
N ALA A 205 20.64 -8.30 1.31
CA ALA A 205 21.09 -6.93 1.13
C ALA A 205 19.93 -6.01 0.73
N SER A 206 19.30 -5.40 1.74
CA SER A 206 18.44 -4.22 1.56
C SER A 206 19.24 -2.94 1.85
N SER A 207 19.53 -2.17 0.81
CA SER A 207 20.18 -0.86 0.87
C SER A 207 19.26 0.17 0.21
N CYS A 208 19.19 1.36 0.77
CA CYS A 208 18.42 2.47 0.23
C CYS A 208 19.29 3.71 0.30
N GLU A 209 19.42 4.43 -0.81
CA GLU A 209 20.13 5.69 -0.82
C GLU A 209 19.32 6.72 -0.03
N LYS A 210 20.05 7.66 0.58
CA LYS A 210 19.45 8.79 1.31
C LYS A 210 19.54 9.99 0.41
N TYR A 211 18.50 10.80 0.41
CA TYR A 211 18.44 12.03 -0.36
C TYR A 211 18.47 13.23 0.59
N GLY A 212 19.45 14.11 0.38
CA GLY A 212 19.51 15.44 0.96
C GLY A 212 18.80 16.47 0.10
N LEU A 213 18.80 17.72 0.56
CA LEU A 213 18.22 18.83 -0.21
C LEU A 213 18.98 19.06 -1.52
N ASP A 214 20.30 18.85 -1.51
CA ASP A 214 21.18 19.02 -2.68
C ASP A 214 20.96 17.95 -3.77
N ASP A 215 20.25 16.86 -3.45
CA ASP A 215 19.91 15.82 -4.42
C ASP A 215 18.57 16.08 -5.13
N LEU A 216 17.84 17.13 -4.73
CA LEU A 216 16.55 17.51 -5.31
C LEU A 216 16.76 18.56 -6.41
N ASP A 217 16.02 18.43 -7.51
CA ASP A 217 15.96 19.52 -8.49
C ASP A 217 15.12 20.70 -7.98
N GLU A 218 15.12 21.82 -8.71
CA GLU A 218 14.43 23.05 -8.31
C GLU A 218 12.92 22.84 -8.08
N VAL A 219 12.29 21.95 -8.86
CA VAL A 219 10.86 21.64 -8.73
C VAL A 219 10.61 20.76 -7.51
N GLU A 220 11.45 19.73 -7.32
CA GLU A 220 11.40 18.84 -6.16
C GLU A 220 11.62 19.60 -4.85
N ALA A 221 12.58 20.53 -4.82
CA ALA A 221 12.85 21.38 -3.67
C ALA A 221 11.66 22.30 -3.36
N ALA A 222 11.07 22.95 -4.36
CA ALA A 222 9.89 23.80 -4.17
C ALA A 222 8.69 23.03 -3.62
N ILE A 223 8.48 21.78 -4.09
CA ILE A 223 7.44 20.90 -3.54
C ILE A 223 7.72 20.58 -2.07
N VAL A 224 8.95 20.23 -1.72
CA VAL A 224 9.34 19.97 -0.33
C VAL A 224 9.10 21.18 0.57
N GLU A 225 9.48 22.37 0.11
CA GLU A 225 9.24 23.62 0.85
C GLU A 225 7.74 23.86 1.06
N PHE A 226 6.93 23.71 0.02
CA PHE A 226 5.47 23.80 0.11
C PHE A 226 4.90 22.79 1.13
N LEU A 227 5.29 21.52 1.04
CA LEU A 227 4.78 20.49 1.96
C LEU A 227 5.18 20.78 3.42
N ARG A 228 6.37 21.34 3.65
CA ARG A 228 6.85 21.75 4.98
C ARG A 228 6.14 22.99 5.49
N GLU A 229 5.83 23.95 4.64
CA GLU A 229 5.09 25.15 5.01
C GLU A 229 3.67 24.80 5.45
N VAL A 230 2.99 23.94 4.68
CA VAL A 230 1.59 23.58 4.93
C VAL A 230 1.45 22.56 6.07
N TRP A 231 2.33 21.55 6.13
CA TRP A 231 2.16 20.38 7.01
C TRP A 231 3.40 20.03 7.83
N GLY A 232 4.46 20.84 7.80
CA GLY A 232 5.68 20.60 8.59
C GLY A 232 5.51 20.88 10.10
N ARG A 233 4.32 21.30 10.54
CA ARG A 233 3.96 21.50 11.96
C ARG A 233 2.66 20.77 12.28
N ALA A 234 2.53 20.34 13.53
CA ALA A 234 1.31 19.70 14.00
C ALA A 234 0.08 20.63 13.85
N PRO A 235 -1.11 20.09 13.51
CA PRO A 235 -1.39 18.67 13.28
C PRO A 235 -0.87 18.16 11.92
N TYR A 236 -0.14 17.04 11.95
CA TYR A 236 0.35 16.37 10.74
C TYR A 236 -0.79 15.67 9.98
N LEU A 237 -0.57 15.37 8.70
CA LEU A 237 -1.53 14.61 7.89
C LEU A 237 -1.73 13.21 8.47
N ASP A 238 -2.96 12.93 8.87
CA ASP A 238 -3.35 11.65 9.47
C ASP A 238 -3.48 10.57 8.39
N THR A 239 -2.47 9.71 8.28
CA THR A 239 -2.37 8.69 7.23
C THR A 239 -3.58 7.76 7.21
N LYS A 240 -4.07 7.34 8.37
CA LYS A 240 -5.23 6.46 8.46
C LYS A 240 -6.49 7.15 7.97
N LYS A 241 -6.74 8.37 8.43
CA LYS A 241 -7.93 9.12 8.03
C LYS A 241 -7.94 9.49 6.55
N PHE A 242 -6.78 9.73 5.93
CA PHE A 242 -6.74 10.00 4.50
C PHE A 242 -6.94 8.74 3.65
N LEU A 243 -6.33 7.61 4.02
CA LEU A 243 -6.46 6.36 3.27
C LEU A 243 -7.83 5.69 3.45
N GLN A 244 -8.45 5.84 4.64
CA GLN A 244 -9.75 5.25 4.95
C GLN A 244 -10.89 6.29 4.97
N GLY A 245 -10.58 7.54 4.66
CA GLY A 245 -11.51 8.66 4.75
C GLY A 245 -12.59 8.62 3.68
N THR A 246 -13.75 9.18 4.02
CA THR A 246 -14.79 9.43 3.03
C THR A 246 -14.31 10.50 2.04
N PRO A 247 -14.86 10.53 0.81
CA PRO A 247 -14.62 11.62 -0.15
C PRO A 247 -14.79 13.00 0.48
N THR A 248 -15.86 13.13 1.26
CA THR A 248 -16.23 14.37 1.92
C THR A 248 -15.17 14.78 2.93
N PHE A 249 -14.66 13.84 3.75
CA PHE A 249 -13.58 14.12 4.68
C PHE A 249 -12.33 14.66 3.95
N VAL A 250 -11.89 13.94 2.92
CA VAL A 250 -10.74 14.31 2.10
C VAL A 250 -10.92 15.70 1.48
N GLN A 251 -12.10 15.97 0.91
CA GLN A 251 -12.43 17.26 0.31
C GLN A 251 -12.51 18.39 1.33
N THR A 252 -13.07 18.15 2.51
CA THR A 252 -13.13 19.17 3.55
C THR A 252 -11.72 19.50 4.04
N GLN A 253 -10.88 18.50 4.28
CA GLN A 253 -9.50 18.73 4.71
C GLN A 253 -8.73 19.49 3.63
N LEU A 254 -8.71 19.01 2.39
CA LEU A 254 -7.97 19.66 1.31
C LEU A 254 -8.58 21.02 0.89
N GLY A 255 -9.90 21.13 0.89
CA GLY A 255 -10.63 22.34 0.56
C GLY A 255 -10.39 23.44 1.59
N SER A 256 -10.39 23.14 2.89
CA SER A 256 -10.01 24.13 3.90
C SER A 256 -8.56 24.60 3.70
N PHE A 257 -7.68 23.73 3.21
CA PHE A 257 -6.30 24.10 2.89
C PHE A 257 -6.19 25.00 1.67
N TYR A 258 -6.84 24.68 0.54
CA TYR A 258 -6.85 25.57 -0.64
C TYR A 258 -7.38 26.96 -0.28
N PHE A 259 -8.42 27.06 0.54
CA PHE A 259 -8.93 28.36 1.01
C PHE A 259 -7.95 29.08 1.95
N SER A 260 -7.24 28.38 2.84
CA SER A 260 -6.29 29.01 3.78
C SER A 260 -4.92 29.35 3.20
N ALA A 261 -4.43 28.58 2.22
CA ALA A 261 -3.11 28.74 1.60
C ALA A 261 -3.15 29.71 0.40
N LEU A 262 -4.29 29.83 -0.29
CA LEU A 262 -4.46 30.84 -1.35
C LEU A 262 -4.91 32.19 -0.81
N PHE A 263 -5.52 32.30 0.37
CA PHE A 263 -5.94 33.60 0.92
C PHE A 263 -4.78 34.60 1.14
N PRO A 264 -3.57 34.20 1.55
CA PRO A 264 -2.43 35.11 1.64
C PRO A 264 -1.78 35.41 0.28
N ILE A 265 -2.05 34.61 -0.76
CA ILE A 265 -1.41 34.70 -2.09
C ILE A 265 -2.32 35.42 -3.10
N CYS A 266 -3.64 35.32 -2.94
CA CYS A 266 -4.65 35.81 -3.88
C CYS A 266 -5.18 37.22 -3.58
N ASP A 267 -4.32 38.15 -3.14
CA ASP A 267 -4.63 39.58 -3.30
C ASP A 267 -4.50 40.05 -4.77
N LEU A 268 -4.11 39.17 -5.69
CA LEU A 268 -4.23 39.41 -7.14
C LEU A 268 -4.92 38.25 -7.87
N PHE A 269 -6.18 38.50 -8.26
CA PHE A 269 -6.99 37.86 -9.32
C PHE A 269 -7.68 36.49 -9.11
N LEU A 270 -9.03 36.53 -9.16
CA LEU A 270 -9.99 35.49 -9.61
C LEU A 270 -10.05 34.13 -8.85
N SER A 271 -10.27 34.17 -7.54
CA SER A 271 -10.25 32.95 -6.69
C SER A 271 -11.54 32.09 -6.62
N THR A 272 -12.68 32.47 -7.20
CA THR A 272 -13.94 31.72 -7.00
C THR A 272 -14.31 30.72 -8.11
N CYS A 273 -13.88 30.94 -9.35
CA CYS A 273 -14.22 30.02 -10.46
C CYS A 273 -13.25 28.83 -10.60
N LEU A 274 -11.96 29.02 -10.28
CA LEU A 274 -10.95 27.96 -10.38
C LEU A 274 -11.08 26.91 -9.27
N THR A 275 -11.45 27.33 -8.05
CA THR A 275 -11.71 26.43 -6.91
C THR A 275 -12.92 25.52 -7.16
N PHE A 276 -13.98 26.02 -7.79
CA PHE A 276 -15.17 25.23 -8.12
C PHE A 276 -14.91 24.20 -9.25
N LEU A 277 -14.10 24.57 -10.25
CA LEU A 277 -13.73 23.67 -11.35
C LEU A 277 -12.72 22.60 -10.92
N ALA A 278 -11.72 22.94 -10.11
CA ALA A 278 -10.75 21.99 -9.58
C ALA A 278 -11.42 20.94 -8.67
N THR A 279 -12.35 21.37 -7.80
CA THR A 279 -13.10 20.47 -6.91
C THR A 279 -14.05 19.55 -7.69
N ASN A 280 -14.66 20.03 -8.78
CA ASN A 280 -15.54 19.20 -9.63
C ASN A 280 -14.77 18.22 -10.52
N CYS A 281 -13.63 18.62 -11.10
CA CYS A 281 -12.74 17.70 -11.82
C CYS A 281 -12.15 16.64 -10.89
N PHE A 282 -11.83 17.02 -9.64
CA PHE A 282 -11.43 16.11 -8.57
C PHE A 282 -12.54 15.11 -8.23
N LEU A 283 -13.78 15.56 -8.02
CA LEU A 283 -14.95 14.71 -7.78
C LEU A 283 -15.20 13.69 -8.90
N GLN A 284 -15.02 14.09 -10.16
CA GLN A 284 -15.22 13.21 -11.31
C GLN A 284 -14.09 12.17 -11.47
N ARG A 285 -12.83 12.53 -11.21
CA ARG A 285 -11.69 11.58 -11.20
C ARG A 285 -11.72 10.65 -9.99
N TRP A 286 -12.18 11.14 -8.84
CA TRP A 286 -12.27 10.40 -7.59
C TRP A 286 -13.44 9.40 -7.59
N ARG A 287 -14.63 9.76 -8.10
CA ARG A 287 -15.78 8.86 -8.27
C ARG A 287 -15.51 7.65 -9.18
N ARG A 288 -14.54 7.77 -10.11
CA ARG A 288 -14.10 6.66 -10.97
C ARG A 288 -13.09 5.73 -10.28
N ARG A 289 -12.58 6.09 -9.10
CA ARG A 289 -11.51 5.37 -8.38
C ARG A 289 -11.93 4.73 -7.05
N ILE A 290 -13.14 5.01 -6.55
CA ILE A 290 -13.66 4.42 -5.30
C ILE A 290 -15.00 3.72 -5.59
N PRO A 291 -15.15 2.41 -5.31
CA PRO A 291 -16.48 1.80 -5.23
C PRO A 291 -17.20 2.31 -3.99
N VAL A 292 -18.40 2.84 -4.18
CA VAL A 292 -19.39 3.01 -3.11
C VAL A 292 -19.75 1.62 -2.59
N ASN A 293 -19.44 1.29 -1.34
CA ASN A 293 -20.22 0.34 -0.53
C ASN A 293 -19.76 0.33 0.94
N LEU A 294 -20.24 1.32 1.69
CA LEU A 294 -20.49 1.30 3.14
C LEU A 294 -21.73 2.19 3.25
N THR A 295 -22.97 1.72 3.27
CA THR A 295 -23.59 0.77 4.19
C THR A 295 -24.88 0.26 3.54
N ARG A 296 -25.08 -1.07 3.47
CA ARG A 296 -26.44 -1.61 3.40
C ARG A 296 -26.69 -2.26 4.75
N GLU A 297 -27.30 -1.47 5.64
CA GLU A 297 -27.88 -1.98 6.87
C GLU A 297 -28.65 -3.27 6.57
N SER A 298 -28.35 -4.27 7.40
CA SER A 298 -29.09 -5.50 7.54
C SER A 298 -30.60 -5.22 7.57
N ARG A 299 -31.28 -5.39 6.44
CA ARG A 299 -32.72 -5.65 6.47
C ARG A 299 -32.89 -7.05 7.04
N ARG A 300 -33.26 -7.11 8.32
CA ARG A 300 -33.82 -8.32 8.96
C ARG A 300 -34.87 -8.91 8.01
N PRO A 301 -34.95 -10.25 7.85
CA PRO A 301 -36.06 -10.85 7.14
C PRO A 301 -37.36 -10.47 7.85
N ARG A 302 -38.33 -9.90 7.12
CA ARG A 302 -39.70 -9.85 7.60
C ARG A 302 -40.15 -11.29 7.83
N ARG A 303 -40.55 -11.62 9.05
CA ARG A 303 -41.32 -12.83 9.32
C ARG A 303 -42.58 -12.78 8.45
N GLY A 304 -42.65 -13.66 7.46
CA GLY A 304 -43.90 -13.95 6.76
C GLY A 304 -44.87 -14.66 7.72
N PRO A 305 -46.18 -14.61 7.45
CA PRO A 305 -47.18 -15.23 8.31
C PRO A 305 -47.01 -16.76 8.36
N VAL A 306 -47.21 -17.29 9.56
CA VAL A 306 -47.20 -18.72 9.90
C VAL A 306 -48.31 -19.43 9.09
N PRO A 307 -48.05 -20.57 8.42
CA PRO A 307 -49.11 -21.40 7.86
C PRO A 307 -49.84 -22.14 8.98
N GLU A 308 -51.16 -22.03 8.97
CA GLU A 308 -52.09 -22.75 9.82
C GLU A 308 -51.96 -24.26 9.59
N LEU A 309 -51.61 -25.01 10.65
CA LEU A 309 -51.60 -26.47 10.66
C LEU A 309 -53.05 -26.96 10.57
N ALA A 310 -53.38 -27.62 9.46
CA ALA A 310 -54.56 -28.47 9.37
C ALA A 310 -54.40 -29.63 10.36
N ALA A 311 -55.33 -29.73 11.32
CA ALA A 311 -55.47 -30.90 12.17
C ALA A 311 -56.05 -32.07 11.36
N PRO A 312 -55.57 -33.31 11.54
CA PRO A 312 -56.32 -34.49 11.13
C PRO A 312 -57.45 -34.74 12.15
N GLY A 313 -58.49 -35.44 11.69
CA GLY A 313 -59.68 -35.76 12.51
C GLY A 313 -59.44 -36.67 13.70
#